data_AF-A0A1G2YRN0-F1
#
_entry.id   AF-A0A1G2YRN0-F1
#
_cell.length_a   1.000
_cell.length_b   1.000
_cell.length_c   1.000
_cell.angle_alpha   90.00
_cell.angle_beta   90.00
_cell.angle_gamma   90.00
#
_symmetry.space_group_name_H-M   'P 1'
#
loop_
_entity.id
_entity.type
_entity.pdbx_description
1 polymer ?
#
loop_
_entity_poly.entity_id
_entity_poly.type
_entity_poly.pdbx_seq_one_letter_code
_entity_poly.pdbx_strand_id
1 'polypeptide(L)'
;MIRDNIDDVLVKIIQFTHIRHDVILKNIEDCRCADFAPRNVDVEDFARVISAALAEHQKSKRLALCDSRTVSFTGGGRLNIKLKVDTAAQRLFEQDFDQYLRFQRRQLDENAINNKTACALLSHKLKSSKVAVR
;
A
#
# COMPACT_ATOMS: atom_id res chain seq x y z
N MET A 1 15.01 23.11 3.13
CA MET A 1 14.20 22.84 1.93
C MET A 1 12.94 22.12 2.39
N ILE A 2 11.77 22.77 2.31
CA ILE A 2 10.50 22.16 2.71
C ILE A 2 10.21 21.07 1.68
N ARG A 3 10.41 19.78 2.04
CA ARG A 3 9.91 18.67 1.22
C ARG A 3 8.41 18.85 1.17
N ASP A 4 7.89 19.09 -0.03
CA ASP A 4 6.46 19.28 -0.20
C ASP A 4 5.74 17.98 0.16
N ASN A 5 4.80 18.08 1.09
CA ASN A 5 4.21 16.98 1.84
C ASN A 5 3.53 15.92 0.97
N ILE A 6 3.16 16.26 -0.27
CA ILE A 6 2.60 15.30 -1.23
C ILE A 6 3.63 14.21 -1.62
N ASP A 7 4.94 14.52 -1.61
CA ASP A 7 5.97 13.51 -1.86
C ASP A 7 5.93 12.40 -0.82
N ASP A 8 5.75 12.77 0.44
CA ASP A 8 5.73 11.82 1.54
C ASP A 8 4.52 10.87 1.39
N VAL A 9 3.36 11.37 0.95
CA VAL A 9 2.19 10.54 0.64
C VAL A 9 2.49 9.55 -0.48
N LEU A 10 3.06 10.01 -1.60
CA LEU A 10 3.41 9.14 -2.72
C LEU A 10 4.43 8.08 -2.32
N VAL A 11 5.42 8.46 -1.50
CA VAL A 11 6.37 7.51 -0.91
C VAL A 11 5.66 6.48 -0.02
N LYS A 12 4.67 6.87 0.78
CA LYS A 12 3.89 5.90 1.58
C LYS A 12 3.08 4.94 0.70
N ILE A 13 2.50 5.42 -0.39
CA ILE A 13 1.77 4.56 -1.35
C ILE A 13 2.72 3.54 -1.99
N ILE A 14 3.93 3.97 -2.38
CA ILE A 14 4.96 3.07 -2.92
C ILE A 14 5.39 2.04 -1.87
N GLN A 15 5.64 2.46 -0.63
CA GLN A 15 5.98 1.55 0.47
C GLN A 15 4.87 0.52 0.73
N PHE A 16 3.62 0.99 0.78
CA PHE A 16 2.45 0.12 0.98
C PHE A 16 2.32 -0.92 -0.14
N THR A 17 2.49 -0.50 -1.39
CA THR A 17 2.39 -1.40 -2.54
C THR A 17 3.54 -2.42 -2.59
N HIS A 18 4.75 -2.08 -2.13
CA HIS A 18 5.82 -3.08 -1.96
C HIS A 18 5.47 -4.11 -0.88
N ILE A 19 5.01 -3.66 0.30
CA ILE A 19 4.60 -4.56 1.38
C ILE A 19 3.47 -5.49 0.90
N ARG A 20 2.47 -4.95 0.21
CA ARG A 20 1.35 -5.74 -0.34
C ARG A 20 1.82 -6.74 -1.38
N HIS A 21 2.76 -6.37 -2.25
CA HIS A 21 3.35 -7.27 -3.24
C HIS A 21 3.99 -8.48 -2.56
N ASP A 22 4.83 -8.24 -1.55
CA ASP A 22 5.55 -9.32 -0.85
C ASP A 22 4.59 -10.27 -0.11
N VAL A 23 3.52 -9.72 0.47
CA VAL A 23 2.48 -10.53 1.12
C VAL A 23 1.76 -11.43 0.12
N ILE A 24 1.39 -10.90 -1.05
CA ILE A 24 0.68 -11.68 -2.07
C ILE A 24 1.62 -12.72 -2.69
N LEU A 25 2.88 -12.37 -2.95
CA LEU A 25 3.88 -13.32 -3.46
C LEU A 25 4.04 -14.48 -2.47
N LYS A 26 4.19 -14.17 -1.18
CA LYS A 26 4.28 -15.17 -0.12
C LYS A 26 3.04 -16.05 -0.02
N ASN A 27 1.84 -15.48 -0.23
CA ASN A 27 0.61 -16.28 -0.30
C ASN A 27 0.62 -17.30 -1.45
N ILE A 28 1.28 -17.00 -2.57
CA ILE A 28 1.40 -17.92 -3.71
C ILE A 28 2.46 -18.98 -3.44
N GLU A 29 3.60 -18.58 -2.87
CA GLU A 29 4.73 -19.47 -2.58
C GLU A 29 4.41 -20.47 -1.45
N ASP A 30 3.80 -19.98 -0.37
CA ASP A 30 3.54 -20.77 0.84
C ASP A 30 2.19 -21.52 0.78
N CYS A 31 1.41 -21.40 -0.30
CA CYS A 31 0.05 -21.98 -0.36
C CYS A 31 -0.02 -23.50 -0.20
N ARG A 32 1.13 -24.19 -0.27
CA ARG A 32 1.26 -25.64 -0.08
C ARG A 32 1.90 -26.03 1.25
N CYS A 33 2.28 -25.05 2.08
CA CYS A 33 2.81 -25.29 3.40
C CYS A 33 1.70 -25.73 4.37
N ALA A 34 2.08 -26.52 5.38
CA ALA A 34 1.18 -26.83 6.49
C ALA A 34 0.75 -25.53 7.20
N ASP A 35 -0.48 -25.49 7.70
CA ASP A 35 -1.09 -24.35 8.39
C ASP A 35 -1.13 -23.04 7.59
N PHE A 36 -1.10 -23.14 6.26
CA PHE A 36 -1.22 -21.99 5.39
C PHE A 36 -2.57 -21.28 5.58
N ALA A 37 -2.51 -19.96 5.76
CA ALA A 37 -3.65 -19.07 5.69
C ALA A 37 -3.25 -17.81 4.90
N PRO A 38 -3.98 -17.46 3.82
CA PRO A 38 -3.66 -16.30 3.02
C PRO A 38 -3.88 -15.04 3.84
N ARG A 39 -2.92 -14.13 3.74
CA ARG A 39 -2.95 -12.85 4.44
C ARG A 39 -3.04 -11.71 3.46
N ASN A 40 -3.53 -10.58 3.93
CA ASN A 40 -3.55 -9.36 3.14
C ASN A 40 -3.32 -8.14 4.03
N VAL A 41 -3.00 -7.04 3.37
CA VAL A 41 -2.99 -5.71 3.99
C VAL A 41 -4.40 -5.12 3.92
N ASP A 42 -4.75 -4.28 4.89
CA ASP A 42 -6.03 -3.58 4.91
C ASP A 42 -5.96 -2.34 4.01
N VAL A 43 -6.35 -2.51 2.74
CA VAL A 43 -6.31 -1.45 1.72
C VAL A 43 -7.23 -0.30 2.08
N GLU A 44 -8.41 -0.59 2.64
CA GLU A 44 -9.38 0.42 3.04
C GLU A 44 -8.87 1.27 4.20
N ASP A 45 -8.30 0.64 5.23
CA ASP A 45 -7.73 1.36 6.37
C ASP A 45 -6.55 2.24 5.94
N PHE A 46 -5.70 1.75 5.03
CA PHE A 46 -4.62 2.56 4.46
C PHE A 46 -5.15 3.74 3.63
N ALA A 47 -6.12 3.51 2.74
CA ALA A 47 -6.72 4.56 1.94
C ALA A 47 -7.36 5.64 2.82
N ARG A 48 -8.04 5.24 3.90
CA ARG A 48 -8.64 6.15 4.88
C ARG A 48 -7.59 7.03 5.57
N VAL A 49 -6.49 6.44 6.03
CA VAL A 49 -5.37 7.16 6.66
C VAL A 49 -4.75 8.19 5.70
N ILE A 50 -4.49 7.80 4.44
CA ILE A 50 -3.94 8.71 3.43
C ILE A 50 -4.93 9.83 3.08
N SER A 51 -6.21 9.48 2.92
CA SER A 51 -7.26 10.46 2.61
C SER A 51 -7.42 11.49 3.71
N ALA A 52 -7.39 11.07 4.97
CA ALA A 52 -7.43 11.97 6.12
C ALA A 52 -6.22 12.91 6.16
N ALA A 53 -5.02 12.38 5.90
CA ALA A 53 -3.80 13.18 5.86
C ALA A 53 -3.83 14.23 4.72
N LEU A 54 -4.35 13.85 3.54
CA LEU A 54 -4.51 14.76 2.41
C LEU A 54 -5.56 15.85 2.69
N ALA A 55 -6.71 15.49 3.29
CA ALA A 55 -7.74 16.44 3.66
C ALA A 55 -7.22 17.48 4.68
N GLU A 56 -6.47 17.02 5.68
CA GLU A 56 -5.81 17.91 6.65
C GLU A 56 -4.80 18.82 5.95
N HIS A 57 -3.99 18.27 5.05
CA HIS A 57 -3.03 19.06 4.28
C HIS A 57 -3.70 20.13 3.41
N GLN A 58 -4.84 19.83 2.80
CA GLN A 58 -5.59 20.83 2.03
C GLN A 58 -6.05 22.00 2.91
N LYS A 59 -6.48 21.71 4.14
CA LYS A 59 -7.00 22.69 5.10
C LYS A 59 -5.90 23.51 5.79
N SER A 60 -4.85 22.86 6.29
CA SER A 60 -3.85 23.49 7.17
C SER A 60 -2.47 23.64 6.54
N LYS A 61 -2.27 23.15 5.30
CA LYS A 61 -0.97 23.02 4.62
C LYS A 61 0.03 22.15 5.37
N ARG A 62 -0.40 21.42 6.40
CA ARG A 62 0.40 20.47 7.17
C ARG A 62 -0.08 19.05 6.90
N LEU A 63 0.84 18.16 6.59
CA LEU A 63 0.51 16.74 6.49
C LEU A 63 0.73 16.06 7.83
N ALA A 64 -0.33 15.49 8.37
CA ALA A 64 -0.30 14.69 9.59
C ALA A 64 -0.72 13.27 9.24
N LEU A 65 0.22 12.33 9.35
CA LEU A 65 -0.05 10.89 9.25
C LEU A 65 -0.42 10.38 10.63
N CYS A 66 -1.59 9.79 10.76
CA CYS A 66 -2.11 9.25 12.02
C CYS A 66 -2.22 7.74 11.95
N ASP A 67 -1.87 7.09 13.05
CA ASP A 67 -2.03 5.66 13.20
C ASP A 67 -3.51 5.24 13.13
N SER A 68 -3.70 3.98 12.77
CA SER A 68 -5.00 3.34 12.67
C SER A 68 -4.94 1.90 13.19
N ARG A 69 -6.02 1.16 12.97
CA ARG A 69 -6.14 -0.24 13.39
C ARG A 69 -5.04 -1.14 12.80
N THR A 70 -4.64 -0.88 11.56
CA THR A 70 -3.64 -1.71 10.86
C THR A 70 -2.47 -0.95 10.27
N VAL A 71 -2.48 0.38 10.31
CA VAL A 71 -1.40 1.23 9.80
C VAL A 71 -0.79 1.99 10.96
N SER A 72 0.53 1.99 11.05
CA SER A 72 1.25 2.80 12.03
C SER A 72 2.45 3.49 11.40
N PHE A 73 2.77 4.68 11.90
CA PHE A 73 3.91 5.49 11.46
C PHE A 73 4.87 5.65 12.62
N THR A 74 5.97 4.91 12.57
CA THR A 74 7.00 4.94 13.61
C THR A 74 8.03 6.05 13.34
N GLY A 75 8.96 6.25 14.28
CA GLY A 75 10.01 7.28 14.19
C GLY A 75 10.71 7.31 12.82
N GLY A 76 10.92 8.51 12.28
CA GLY A 76 11.41 8.71 10.91
C GLY A 76 10.36 8.49 9.83
N GLY A 77 9.07 8.43 10.18
CA GLY A 77 7.96 8.25 9.26
C GLY A 77 7.88 6.84 8.66
N ARG A 78 8.49 5.83 9.29
CA ARG A 78 8.49 4.46 8.75
C ARG A 78 7.10 3.84 8.86
N LEU A 79 6.58 3.39 7.72
CA LEU A 79 5.30 2.71 7.61
C LEU A 79 5.40 1.29 8.15
N ASN A 80 4.47 0.91 9.03
CA ASN A 80 4.30 -0.44 9.52
C ASN A 80 2.84 -0.87 9.33
N ILE A 81 2.64 -2.06 8.75
CA ILE A 81 1.32 -2.59 8.38
C ILE A 81 1.08 -3.91 9.11
N LYS A 82 -0.02 -3.99 9.84
CA LYS A 82 -0.49 -5.24 10.44
C LYS A 82 -1.23 -6.07 9.41
N LEU A 83 -0.71 -7.26 9.13
CA LEU A 83 -1.36 -8.23 8.24
C LEU A 83 -2.60 -8.83 8.90
N LYS A 84 -3.59 -9.17 8.07
CA LYS A 84 -4.81 -9.85 8.49
C LYS A 84 -5.02 -11.09 7.65
N VAL A 85 -5.71 -12.08 8.21
CA VAL A 85 -6.22 -13.21 7.42
C VAL A 85 -7.20 -12.66 6.40
N ASP A 86 -6.99 -13.00 5.14
CA ASP A 86 -7.91 -12.67 4.06
C ASP A 86 -8.98 -13.76 4.00
N THR A 87 -10.10 -13.52 4.70
CA THR A 87 -11.19 -14.51 4.79
C THR A 87 -11.81 -14.80 3.43
N ALA A 88 -11.78 -13.85 2.49
CA ALA A 88 -12.30 -14.08 1.13
C ALA A 88 -11.34 -15.00 0.36
N ALA A 89 -10.04 -14.74 0.42
CA ALA A 89 -9.03 -15.61 -0.18
C ALA A 89 -8.99 -16.99 0.48
N GLN A 90 -9.17 -17.08 1.80
CA GLN A 90 -9.24 -18.36 2.53
C GLN A 90 -10.40 -19.22 2.02
N ARG A 91 -11.59 -18.62 1.82
CA ARG A 91 -12.74 -19.34 1.25
C ARG A 91 -12.45 -19.84 -0.16
N LEU A 92 -11.83 -19.02 -1.00
CA LEU A 92 -11.42 -19.45 -2.34
C LEU A 92 -10.42 -20.59 -2.26
N PHE A 93 -9.43 -20.51 -1.38
CA PHE A 93 -8.42 -21.55 -1.19
C PHE A 93 -9.03 -22.91 -0.82
N GLU A 94 -10.05 -22.91 0.05
CA GLU A 94 -10.76 -24.12 0.49
C GLU A 94 -11.72 -24.69 -0.57
N GLN A 95 -12.29 -23.85 -1.44
CA GLN A 95 -13.38 -24.23 -2.34
C GLN A 95 -12.93 -24.44 -3.79
N ASP A 96 -12.02 -23.59 -4.30
CA ASP A 96 -11.54 -23.59 -5.67
C ASP A 96 -10.11 -23.01 -5.70
N PHE A 97 -9.12 -23.90 -5.60
CA PHE A 97 -7.71 -23.53 -5.56
C PHE A 97 -7.25 -22.78 -6.83
N ASP A 98 -7.80 -23.12 -7.99
CA ASP A 98 -7.46 -22.41 -9.23
C ASP A 98 -8.03 -20.99 -9.22
N GLN A 99 -9.24 -20.80 -8.70
CA GLN A 99 -9.82 -19.47 -8.50
C GLN A 99 -9.04 -18.67 -7.46
N TYR A 100 -8.54 -19.31 -6.40
CA TYR A 100 -7.62 -18.70 -5.44
C TYR A 100 -6.34 -18.19 -6.12
N LEU A 101 -5.66 -19.01 -6.93
CA LEU A 101 -4.44 -18.58 -7.62
C LEU A 101 -4.71 -17.45 -8.61
N ARG A 102 -5.83 -17.52 -9.37
CA ARG A 102 -6.27 -16.41 -10.25
C ARG A 102 -6.55 -15.14 -9.46
N PHE A 103 -7.15 -15.26 -8.28
CA PHE A 103 -7.40 -14.14 -7.38
C PHE A 103 -6.09 -13.50 -6.90
N GLN A 104 -5.12 -14.27 -6.41
CA GLN A 104 -3.81 -13.73 -5.99
C GLN A 104 -3.08 -13.04 -7.16
N ARG A 105 -3.13 -13.61 -8.37
CA ARG A 105 -2.51 -12.99 -9.56
C ARG A 105 -3.18 -11.66 -9.92
N ARG A 106 -4.51 -11.58 -9.89
CA ARG A 106 -5.23 -10.31 -10.11
C ARG A 106 -4.83 -9.26 -9.09
N GLN A 107 -4.69 -9.64 -7.83
CA GLN A 107 -4.26 -8.72 -6.76
C GLN A 107 -2.84 -8.17 -7.01
N LEU A 108 -1.92 -8.99 -7.56
CA LEU A 108 -0.61 -8.51 -7.99
C LEU A 108 -0.71 -7.50 -9.14
N ASP A 109 -1.53 -7.78 -10.14
CA ASP A 109 -1.71 -6.88 -11.29
C ASP A 109 -2.26 -5.51 -10.86
N GLU A 110 -3.30 -5.51 -10.03
CA GLU A 110 -3.87 -4.28 -9.45
C GLU A 110 -2.83 -3.52 -8.62
N ASN A 111 -2.07 -4.21 -7.77
CA ASN A 111 -1.05 -3.61 -6.93
C ASN A 111 0.12 -3.04 -7.76
N ALA A 112 0.50 -3.71 -8.86
CA ALA A 112 1.52 -3.24 -9.78
C ALA A 112 1.07 -1.97 -10.53
N ILE A 113 -0.19 -1.88 -10.95
CA ILE A 113 -0.76 -0.67 -11.55
C ILE A 113 -0.72 0.50 -10.55
N ASN A 114 -1.10 0.25 -9.29
CA ASN A 114 -1.08 1.27 -8.24
C ASN A 114 0.36 1.77 -7.97
N ASN A 115 1.32 0.86 -7.88
CA ASN A 115 2.74 1.22 -7.70
C ASN A 115 3.28 2.03 -8.88
N LYS A 116 3.03 1.58 -10.12
CA LYS A 116 3.46 2.29 -11.34
C LYS A 116 2.89 3.71 -11.39
N THR A 117 1.60 3.86 -11.07
CA THR A 117 0.93 5.16 -11.01
C THR A 117 1.59 6.07 -9.97
N ALA A 118 1.82 5.58 -8.75
CA ALA A 118 2.45 6.36 -7.68
C ALA A 118 3.90 6.78 -8.03
N CYS A 119 4.68 5.87 -8.61
CA CYS A 119 6.03 6.14 -9.09
C CYS A 119 6.06 7.20 -10.21
N ALA A 120 5.12 7.11 -11.16
CA ALA A 120 5.00 8.09 -12.25
C ALA A 120 4.63 9.48 -11.73
N LEU A 121 3.67 9.57 -10.81
CA LEU A 121 3.28 10.83 -10.17
C LEU A 121 4.44 11.47 -9.40
N LEU A 122 5.16 10.67 -8.59
CA LEU A 122 6.32 11.16 -7.85
C LEU A 122 7.42 11.66 -8.80
N SER A 123 7.70 10.89 -9.84
CA SER A 123 8.69 11.26 -10.86
C SER A 123 8.32 12.56 -11.59
N HIS A 124 7.06 12.71 -11.97
CA HIS A 124 6.55 13.92 -12.62
C HIS A 124 6.73 15.15 -11.72
N LYS A 125 6.36 15.03 -10.45
CA LYS A 125 6.48 16.13 -9.49
C LYS A 125 7.94 16.51 -9.23
N LEU A 126 8.82 15.54 -9.03
CA LEU A 126 10.26 15.80 -8.85
C LEU A 126 10.88 16.49 -10.07
N LYS A 127 10.42 16.18 -11.30
CA LYS A 127 10.85 16.87 -12.52
C LYS A 127 10.31 18.30 -12.60
N SER A 128 9.02 18.50 -12.29
CA SER A 128 8.39 19.82 -12.26
C SER A 128 9.06 20.76 -11.25
N SER A 129 9.40 20.27 -10.06
CA SER A 129 10.14 21.04 -9.05
C SER A 129 11.56 21.42 -9.48
N LYS A 130 12.22 20.65 -10.36
CA LYS A 130 13.54 21.00 -10.91
C LYS A 130 13.47 22.09 -11.98
N VAL A 131 12.34 22.22 -12.69
CA VAL A 131 12.13 23.25 -13.71
C VAL A 131 11.79 24.60 -13.06
N ALA A 132 11.08 24.61 -11.93
CA ALA A 132 10.68 25.83 -11.22
C ALA A 132 11.79 26.52 -10.40
N VAL A 133 12.99 25.93 -10.32
CA VAL A 133 14.15 26.44 -9.57
C VAL A 133 15.28 26.92 -10.51
N ARG A 134 15.00 27.01 -11.82
CA ARG A 134 15.87 27.64 -12.82
C ARG A 134 15.25 28.95 -13.30
#